data_AF-A0A1F3BBL8-F1
#
_entry.id   AF-A0A1F3BBL8-F1
#
_cell.length_a   1.000
_cell.length_b   1.000
_cell.length_c   1.000
_cell.angle_alpha   90.00
_cell.angle_beta   90.00
_cell.angle_gamma   90.00
#
_symmetry.space_group_name_H-M   'P 1'
#
loop_
_entity.id
_entity.type
_entity.pdbx_description
1 polymer ?
#
loop_
_entity_poly.entity_id
_entity_poly.type
_entity_poly.pdbx_seq_one_letter_code
_entity_poly.pdbx_strand_id
1 'polypeptide(L)'
;MWAIVVIALTGPMLTLPMFWSRRKPDPFRDMPFESGQVPQGEARHRLVMQYYPYLLMFVAFDVVGMFLFAWGMSFTKIPLYASFPVLLFLFLLAAPLGYALHLALRRENW
;
A
#
# COMPACT_ATOMS: atom_id res chain seq x y z
N MET A 1 22.19 2.72 -14.03
CA MET A 1 23.28 1.97 -13.35
C MET A 1 22.74 1.11 -12.21
N TRP A 2 22.18 1.69 -11.13
CA TRP A 2 21.70 0.93 -9.97
C TRP A 2 20.58 -0.09 -10.24
N ALA A 3 19.61 0.25 -11.10
CA ALA A 3 18.55 -0.69 -11.47
C ALA A 3 19.08 -1.99 -12.10
N ILE A 4 20.15 -1.88 -12.92
CA ILE A 4 20.80 -3.04 -13.55
C ILE A 4 21.47 -3.91 -12.50
N VAL A 5 22.13 -3.31 -11.50
CA VAL A 5 22.75 -4.02 -10.38
C VAL A 5 21.71 -4.78 -9.57
N VAL A 6 20.57 -4.16 -9.26
CA VAL A 6 19.48 -4.81 -8.51
C VAL A 6 18.94 -6.02 -9.26
N ILE A 7 18.64 -5.86 -10.56
CA ILE A 7 18.11 -6.94 -11.40
C ILE A 7 19.15 -8.06 -11.53
N ALA A 8 20.42 -7.73 -11.74
CA ALA A 8 21.51 -8.69 -11.85
C ALA A 8 21.73 -9.50 -10.57
N LEU A 9 21.48 -8.90 -9.39
CA LEU A 9 21.60 -9.59 -8.11
C LEU A 9 20.36 -10.46 -7.79
N THR A 10 19.15 -9.92 -7.99
CA THR A 10 17.90 -10.60 -7.62
C THR A 10 17.44 -11.65 -8.63
N GLY A 11 17.71 -11.44 -9.93
CA GLY A 11 17.34 -12.39 -10.98
C GLY A 11 17.91 -13.80 -10.75
N PRO A 12 19.22 -13.96 -10.52
CA PRO A 12 19.81 -15.25 -10.20
C PRO A 12 19.27 -15.85 -8.90
N MET A 13 19.04 -15.05 -7.86
CA MET A 13 18.49 -15.55 -6.59
C MET A 13 17.11 -16.20 -6.74
N LEU A 14 16.26 -15.68 -7.63
CA LEU A 14 14.93 -16.24 -7.90
C LEU A 14 14.98 -17.44 -8.86
N THR A 15 15.92 -17.44 -9.81
CA THR A 15 15.97 -18.43 -10.90
C THR A 15 16.85 -19.65 -10.59
N LEU A 16 17.98 -19.49 -9.90
CA LEU A 16 18.88 -20.61 -9.55
C LEU A 16 18.17 -21.72 -8.76
N PRO A 17 17.31 -21.44 -7.75
CA PRO A 17 16.55 -22.48 -7.07
C PRO A 17 15.55 -23.19 -7.98
N MET A 18 15.06 -22.54 -9.03
CA MET A 18 14.12 -23.17 -9.97
C MET A 18 14.79 -24.29 -10.78
N PHE A 19 16.06 -24.12 -11.13
CA PHE A 19 16.84 -25.12 -11.89
C PHE A 19 17.50 -26.19 -10.99
N TRP A 20 18.00 -25.79 -9.81
CA TRP A 20 18.73 -26.72 -8.93
C TRP A 20 17.87 -27.39 -7.85
N SER A 21 16.66 -26.89 -7.57
CA SER A 21 15.79 -27.51 -6.57
C SER A 21 15.25 -28.85 -7.06
N ARG A 22 15.41 -29.89 -6.24
CA ARG A 22 14.72 -31.17 -6.43
C ARG A 22 13.24 -30.99 -6.12
N ARG A 23 12.47 -30.60 -7.14
CA ARG A 23 11.00 -30.58 -7.06
C ARG A 23 10.49 -32.02 -6.98
N LYS A 24 9.85 -32.37 -5.87
CA LYS A 24 9.07 -33.60 -5.71
C LYS A 24 7.60 -33.17 -5.64
N PRO A 25 6.89 -33.16 -6.78
CA PRO A 25 5.46 -32.82 -6.77
C PRO A 25 4.73 -33.82 -5.89
N ASP A 26 3.96 -33.33 -4.95
CA ASP A 26 3.24 -34.12 -3.97
C ASP A 26 1.85 -33.51 -3.79
N PRO A 27 0.77 -34.25 -4.08
CA PRO A 27 -0.59 -33.72 -4.03
C PRO A 27 -0.97 -33.12 -2.66
N PHE A 28 -0.38 -33.58 -1.57
CA PHE A 28 -0.62 -33.05 -0.22
C PHE A 28 0.26 -31.84 0.12
N ARG A 29 1.44 -31.68 -0.49
CA ARG A 29 2.24 -30.45 -0.34
C ARG A 29 1.75 -29.32 -1.22
N ASP A 30 1.14 -29.65 -2.36
CA ASP A 30 0.69 -28.68 -3.35
C ASP A 30 -0.75 -28.21 -3.09
N MET A 31 -1.46 -28.81 -2.12
CA MET A 31 -2.79 -28.36 -1.69
C MET A 31 -2.72 -27.21 -0.66
N PRO A 32 -3.73 -26.30 -0.62
CA PRO A 32 -3.84 -25.29 0.42
C PRO A 32 -3.89 -25.89 1.83
N PHE A 33 -3.22 -25.25 2.77
CA PHE A 33 -3.22 -25.68 4.16
C PHE A 33 -4.52 -25.28 4.88
N GLU A 34 -5.31 -26.26 5.32
CA GLU A 34 -6.53 -26.07 6.12
C GLU A 34 -6.47 -26.83 7.46
N SER A 35 -5.38 -26.68 8.22
CA SER A 35 -5.25 -27.28 9.57
C SER A 35 -5.51 -28.80 9.62
N GLY A 36 -5.12 -29.52 8.56
CA GLY A 36 -5.31 -30.98 8.44
C GLY A 36 -6.67 -31.42 7.86
N GLN A 37 -7.53 -30.48 7.49
CA GLN A 37 -8.75 -30.75 6.72
C GLN A 37 -8.44 -30.73 5.21
N VAL A 38 -9.23 -31.46 4.42
CA VAL A 38 -9.20 -31.35 2.96
C VAL A 38 -9.96 -30.09 2.57
N PRO A 39 -9.38 -29.19 1.75
CA PRO A 39 -10.02 -27.94 1.37
C PRO A 39 -11.36 -28.16 0.68
N GLN A 40 -12.41 -27.50 1.19
CA GLN A 40 -13.78 -27.63 0.71
C GLN A 40 -14.42 -26.26 0.51
N GLY A 41 -15.13 -26.10 -0.61
CA GLY A 41 -15.85 -24.87 -0.96
C GLY A 41 -15.05 -23.88 -1.79
N GLU A 42 -15.64 -22.72 -2.06
CA GLU A 42 -14.98 -21.63 -2.76
C GLU A 42 -14.30 -20.70 -1.74
N ALA A 43 -13.03 -20.34 -1.99
CA ALA A 43 -12.27 -19.37 -1.19
C ALA A 43 -12.79 -17.91 -1.30
N ARG A 44 -14.02 -17.72 -1.78
CA ARG A 44 -14.67 -16.42 -1.95
C ARG A 44 -15.44 -16.07 -0.68
N HIS A 45 -14.74 -15.51 0.28
CA HIS A 45 -15.39 -14.88 1.42
C HIS A 45 -15.85 -13.48 1.06
N ARG A 46 -16.99 -13.06 1.64
CA ARG A 46 -17.45 -11.67 1.56
C ARG A 46 -16.44 -10.81 2.29
N LEU A 47 -15.56 -10.13 1.54
CA LEU A 47 -14.62 -9.19 2.13
C LEU A 47 -15.44 -8.10 2.83
N VAL A 48 -15.31 -8.03 4.16
CA VAL A 48 -15.96 -6.98 4.94
C VAL A 48 -15.40 -5.63 4.49
N MET A 49 -16.29 -4.73 4.07
CA MET A 49 -15.97 -3.44 3.44
C MET A 49 -15.29 -2.43 4.41
N GLN A 50 -14.91 -2.87 5.60
CA GLN A 50 -14.31 -2.06 6.67
C GLN A 50 -13.00 -1.39 6.23
N TYR A 51 -12.25 -2.00 5.30
CA TYR A 51 -10.98 -1.46 4.80
C TYR A 51 -11.14 -0.44 3.66
N TYR A 52 -12.33 -0.31 3.08
CA TYR A 52 -12.56 0.54 1.91
C TYR A 52 -12.34 2.05 2.19
N PRO A 53 -12.79 2.62 3.33
CA PRO A 53 -12.51 4.02 3.66
C PRO A 53 -11.01 4.33 3.82
N TYR A 54 -10.23 3.36 4.31
CA TYR A 54 -8.77 3.51 4.44
C TYR A 54 -8.10 3.62 3.07
N LEU A 55 -8.52 2.79 2.11
CA LEU A 55 -8.03 2.84 0.72
C LEU A 55 -8.40 4.17 0.05
N LEU A 56 -9.65 4.61 0.18
CA LEU A 56 -10.10 5.89 -0.38
C LEU A 56 -9.31 7.07 0.21
N MET A 57 -9.09 7.06 1.52
CA MET A 57 -8.32 8.10 2.19
C MET A 57 -6.85 8.08 1.75
N PHE A 58 -6.24 6.89 1.65
CA PHE A 58 -4.86 6.75 1.15
C PHE A 58 -4.71 7.32 -0.25
N VAL A 59 -5.58 6.96 -1.19
CA VAL A 59 -5.54 7.45 -2.57
C VAL A 59 -5.71 8.98 -2.64
N ALA A 60 -6.61 9.54 -1.82
CA ALA A 60 -6.80 10.99 -1.76
C ALA A 60 -5.55 11.72 -1.20
N PHE A 61 -4.96 11.21 -0.12
CA PHE A 61 -3.75 11.80 0.47
C PHE A 61 -2.48 11.61 -0.38
N ASP A 62 -2.40 10.55 -1.18
CA ASP A 62 -1.26 10.31 -2.08
C ASP A 62 -1.16 11.43 -3.14
N VAL A 63 -2.28 11.79 -3.76
CA VAL A 63 -2.37 12.90 -4.72
C VAL A 63 -1.98 14.23 -4.07
N VAL A 64 -2.43 14.46 -2.83
CA VAL A 64 -2.04 15.63 -2.04
C VAL A 64 -0.52 15.66 -1.83
N GLY A 65 0.08 14.54 -1.44
CA GLY A 65 1.53 14.43 -1.24
C GLY A 65 2.32 14.80 -2.50
N MET A 66 1.84 14.38 -3.67
CA MET A 66 2.44 14.76 -4.95
C MET A 66 2.41 16.29 -5.18
N PHE A 67 1.29 16.96 -4.86
CA PHE A 67 1.20 18.42 -4.96
C PHE A 67 2.12 19.14 -3.97
N LEU A 68 2.22 18.67 -2.72
CA LEU A 68 3.16 19.22 -1.74
C LEU A 68 4.60 19.07 -2.22
N PHE A 69 4.95 17.93 -2.81
CA PHE A 69 6.28 17.68 -3.33
C PHE A 69 6.63 18.65 -4.47
N ALA A 70 5.72 18.82 -5.43
CA ALA A 70 5.88 19.77 -6.53
C ALA A 70 6.02 21.22 -6.02
N TRP A 71 5.18 21.62 -5.06
CA TRP A 71 5.29 22.92 -4.41
C TRP A 71 6.63 23.09 -3.68
N GLY A 72 7.07 22.08 -2.91
CA GLY A 72 8.34 22.08 -2.20
C GLY A 72 9.55 22.23 -3.14
N MET A 73 9.51 21.61 -4.32
CA MET A 73 10.53 21.77 -5.35
C MET A 73 10.61 23.21 -5.89
N SER A 74 9.48 23.92 -5.91
CA SER A 74 9.38 25.31 -6.39
C SER A 74 9.52 26.36 -5.30
N PHE A 75 9.59 25.96 -4.02
CA PHE A 75 9.47 26.86 -2.86
C PHE A 75 10.49 27.99 -2.85
N THR A 76 11.72 27.76 -3.32
CA THR A 76 12.78 28.78 -3.41
C THR A 76 12.61 29.74 -4.58
N LYS A 77 11.74 29.43 -5.54
CA LYS A 77 11.53 30.19 -6.79
C LYS A 77 10.25 31.03 -6.77
N ILE A 78 9.38 30.82 -5.78
CA ILE A 78 8.09 31.51 -5.66
C ILE A 78 8.12 32.50 -4.49
N PRO A 79 7.43 33.65 -4.60
CA PRO A 79 7.31 34.58 -3.49
C PRO A 79 6.42 34.00 -2.39
N LEU A 80 6.67 34.39 -1.13
CA LEU A 80 6.01 33.82 0.05
C LEU A 80 4.47 33.88 0.00
N TYR A 81 3.89 34.91 -0.63
CA TYR A 81 2.43 35.01 -0.77
C TYR A 81 1.84 33.90 -1.67
N ALA A 82 2.60 33.39 -2.64
CA ALA A 82 2.18 32.31 -3.52
C ALA A 82 2.09 30.95 -2.80
N SER A 83 2.69 30.85 -1.61
CA SER A 83 2.59 29.69 -0.72
C SER A 83 1.34 29.67 0.14
N PHE A 84 0.63 30.80 0.26
CA PHE A 84 -0.57 30.91 1.10
C PHE A 84 -1.69 29.92 0.70
N PRO A 85 -2.01 29.71 -0.58
CA PRO A 85 -3.03 28.73 -0.98
C PRO A 85 -2.69 27.29 -0.56
N VAL A 86 -1.42 26.91 -0.60
CA VAL A 86 -0.97 25.57 -0.19
C VAL A 86 -1.10 25.40 1.32
N LEU A 87 -0.72 26.43 2.09
CA LEU A 87 -0.90 26.42 3.55
C LEU A 87 -2.38 26.36 3.94
N LEU A 88 -3.24 27.12 3.25
CA LEU A 88 -4.68 27.07 3.46
C LEU A 88 -5.26 25.69 3.12
N PHE A 89 -4.80 25.09 2.02
CA PHE A 89 -5.20 23.73 1.63
C PHE A 89 -4.81 22.69 2.68
N LEU A 90 -3.59 22.76 3.22
CA LEU A 90 -3.13 21.89 4.31
C LEU A 90 -3.97 22.07 5.58
N PHE A 91 -4.32 23.31 5.91
CA PHE A 91 -5.19 23.60 7.04
C PHE A 91 -6.58 22.99 6.85
N LEU A 92 -7.17 23.12 5.67
CA LEU A 92 -8.47 22.52 5.35
C LEU A 92 -8.44 20.99 5.41
N LEU A 93 -7.33 20.36 5.01
CA LEU A 93 -7.14 18.91 5.10
C LEU A 93 -7.08 18.38 6.54
N ALA A 94 -6.78 19.22 7.53
CA ALA A 94 -6.78 18.80 8.92
C ALA A 94 -8.18 18.35 9.40
N ALA A 95 -9.26 18.92 8.84
CA ALA A 95 -10.63 18.57 9.20
C ALA A 95 -11.03 17.12 8.81
N PRO A 96 -10.92 16.68 7.54
CA PRO A 96 -11.22 15.29 7.16
C PRO A 96 -10.25 14.31 7.82
N LEU A 97 -8.98 14.68 8.01
CA LEU A 97 -8.01 13.84 8.72
C LEU A 97 -8.41 13.64 10.19
N GLY A 98 -8.81 14.71 10.88
CA GLY A 98 -9.28 14.65 12.26
C GLY A 98 -10.53 13.79 12.41
N TYR A 99 -11.49 13.92 11.49
CA TYR A 99 -12.68 13.08 11.48
C TYR A 99 -12.33 11.60 11.27
N ALA A 100 -11.45 11.31 10.32
CA ALA A 100 -11.05 9.93 10.05
C ALA A 100 -10.24 9.32 11.21
N LEU A 101 -9.39 10.10 11.88
CA LEU A 101 -8.69 9.68 13.10
C LEU A 101 -9.68 9.38 14.23
N HIS A 102 -10.67 10.24 14.42
CA HIS A 102 -11.74 10.02 15.41
C HIS A 102 -12.52 8.73 15.12
N LEU A 103 -12.86 8.48 13.85
CA LEU A 103 -13.53 7.25 13.43
C LEU A 103 -12.64 6.02 13.67
N ALA A 104 -11.34 6.12 13.38
CA ALA A 104 -10.37 5.04 13.60
C ALA A 104 -10.19 4.69 15.08
N LEU A 105 -10.32 5.67 15.99
CA LEU A 105 -10.21 5.45 17.44
C LEU A 105 -11.39 4.67 18.04
N ARG A 106 -12.55 4.63 17.38
CA ARG A 106 -13.71 3.86 17.86
C ARG A 106 -13.49 2.37 17.61
N ARG A 107 -13.04 1.66 18.66
CA ARG A 107 -12.88 0.20 18.73
C ARG A 107 -14.16 -0.59 18.46
N GLU A 108 -15.31 0.07 18.52
CA GLU A 108 -16.66 -0.47 18.34
C GLU A 108 -16.95 -0.92 16.91
N ASN A 109 -16.21 -0.36 15.92
CA ASN A 109 -16.38 -0.62 14.48
C ASN A 109 -15.42 -1.70 13.92
N TRP A 110 -14.61 -2.32 14.80
CA TRP A 110 -13.62 -3.35 14.51
C TRP A 110 -14.09 -4.69 15.05
#